data_AF-A0A7V0XEZ0-F1
#
_entry.id   AF-A0A7V0XEZ0-F1
#
_cell.length_a   1.000
_cell.length_b   1.000
_cell.length_c   1.000
_cell.angle_alpha   90.00
_cell.angle_beta   90.00
_cell.angle_gamma   90.00
#
_symmetry.space_group_name_H-M   'P 1'
#
loop_
_entity.id
_entity.type
_entity.pdbx_description
1 polymer ?
#
loop_
_entity_poly.entity_id
_entity_poly.type
_entity_poly.pdbx_seq_one_letter_code
_entity_poly.pdbx_strand_id
1 'polypeptide(L)' 'IFAYQVLVNIGMLLGLLPITGIALPFISYGGSGLVAQYAMVGLVLNVSGRPE' A
#
# COMPACT_ATOMS: atom_id res chain seq x y z
N ILE A 1 -7.04 1.02 -1.87
CA ILE A 1 -5.67 1.44 -2.27
C ILE A 1 -4.66 0.29 -2.11
N PHE A 2 -4.54 -0.32 -0.92
CA PHE A 2 -3.62 -1.44 -0.69
C PHE A 2 -3.84 -2.64 -1.61
N ALA A 3 -5.07 -3.15 -1.73
CA ALA A 3 -5.38 -4.30 -2.59
C ALA A 3 -5.10 -4.02 -4.08
N TYR A 4 -5.36 -2.79 -4.56
CA TYR A 4 -5.05 -2.38 -5.93
C TYR A 4 -3.54 -2.39 -6.19
N GLN A 5 -2.73 -1.84 -5.27
CA GLN A 5 -1.28 -1.86 -5.41
C GLN A 5 -0.72 -3.29 -5.40
N VAL A 6 -1.29 -4.20 -4.61
CA VAL A 6 -0.90 -5.62 -4.59
C VAL A 6 -1.27 -6.30 -5.91
N LEU A 7 -2.50 -6.14 -6.40
CA LEU A 7 -2.95 -6.74 -7.66
C LEU A 7 -2.15 -6.24 -8.87
N VAL A 8 -1.85 -4.94 -8.93
CA VAL A 8 -1.03 -4.37 -10.00
C VAL A 8 0.40 -4.91 -9.94
N ASN A 9 1.00 -5.02 -8.76
CA ASN A 9 2.35 -5.62 -8.62
C ASN A 9 2.39 -7.10 -9.01
N ILE A 10 1.36 -7.88 -8.68
CA ILE A 10 1.25 -9.28 -9.12
C ILE A 10 1.08 -9.33 -10.64
N GLY A 11 0.23 -8.48 -11.23
CA GLY A 11 0.07 -8.41 -12.69
C GLY A 11 1.34 -7.96 -13.43
N MET A 12 2.16 -7.10 -12.83
CA MET A 12 3.48 -6.73 -13.34
C MET A 12 4.48 -7.90 -13.25
N LEU A 13 4.48 -8.65 -12.15
CA LEU A 13 5.31 -9.87 -12.00
C LEU A 13 4.96 -10.94 -13.03
N LEU A 14 3.67 -11.10 -13.33
CA LEU A 14 3.16 -12.04 -14.33
C LEU A 14 3.32 -11.52 -15.78
N GLY A 15 3.80 -10.29 -15.98
CA GLY A 15 3.96 -9.68 -17.31
C GLY A 15 2.65 -9.29 -18.01
N LEU A 16 1.53 -9.26 -17.27
CA LEU A 16 0.20 -8.90 -17.78
C LEU A 16 -0.03 -7.39 -17.83
N LEU A 17 0.71 -6.63 -17.02
CA LEU A 17 0.63 -5.18 -16.91
C LEU A 17 2.01 -4.56 -17.16
N PRO A 18 2.08 -3.33 -17.71
CA PRO A 18 3.35 -2.63 -17.88
C PRO A 18 4.03 -2.42 -16.52
N ILE A 19 5.35 -2.59 -16.48
CA ILE A 19 6.16 -2.44 -15.27
C ILE A 19 6.15 -0.96 -14.88
N THR A 20 5.31 -0.61 -13.91
CA THR A 20 5.23 0.70 -13.29
C THR A 20 5.94 0.67 -11.94
N GLY A 21 6.60 1.76 -11.55
CA GLY A 21 7.35 1.88 -10.29
C GLY A 21 6.48 1.99 -9.03
N ILE A 22 5.31 1.35 -9.00
CA ILE A 22 4.39 1.42 -7.86
C ILE A 22 4.92 0.51 -6.76
N ALA A 23 5.44 1.15 -5.70
CA ALA A 23 5.96 0.50 -4.51
C ALA A 23 4.90 -0.39 -3.84
N LEU A 24 5.26 -1.65 -3.57
CA LEU A 24 4.44 -2.61 -2.84
C LEU A 24 4.11 -2.08 -1.44
N PRO A 25 2.84 -2.09 -1.00
CA PRO A 25 2.49 -1.55 0.28
C PRO A 25 3.19 -2.26 1.44
N PHE A 26 3.75 -1.48 2.35
CA PHE A 26 4.50 -1.90 3.54
C PHE A 26 5.81 -2.66 3.33
N ILE A 27 6.09 -3.15 2.12
CA ILE A 27 7.25 -4.01 1.81
C ILE A 27 8.31 -3.29 0.97
N SER A 28 7.91 -2.34 0.12
CA SER A 28 8.83 -1.67 -0.79
C SER A 28 9.58 -0.50 -0.14
N TYR A 29 10.88 -0.39 -0.39
CA TYR A 29 11.83 0.61 0.17
C TYR A 29 11.61 2.06 -0.32
N GLY A 30 10.38 2.44 -0.67
CA GLY A 30 10.03 3.83 -0.97
C GLY A 30 9.75 4.58 0.33
N GLY A 31 10.75 5.26 0.92
CA GLY A 31 10.63 5.89 2.24
C GLY A 31 9.42 6.82 2.42
N SER A 32 9.08 7.64 1.41
CA SER A 32 7.90 8.50 1.43
C SER A 32 6.57 7.72 1.29
N GLY A 33 6.57 6.65 0.50
CA GLY A 33 5.42 5.76 0.34
C GLY A 33 5.09 4.99 1.60
N LEU A 34 6.10 4.50 2.32
CA LEU A 34 5.92 3.80 3.60
C LEU A 34 5.33 4.73 4.66
N VAL A 35 5.84 5.95 4.82
CA VAL A 35 5.31 6.91 5.81
C VAL A 35 3.84 7.23 5.55
N ALA A 36 3.46 7.46 4.28
CA ALA A 36 2.07 7.71 3.92
C ALA A 36 1.16 6.50 4.22
N GLN A 37 1.66 5.28 3.98
CA GLN A 37 0.92 4.05 4.25
C GLN A 37 0.70 3.81 5.75
N TYR A 38 1.73 4.02 6.58
CA TYR A 38 1.60 3.93 8.03
C TYR A 38 0.71 5.04 8.62
N ALA A 39 0.76 6.26 8.08
CA ALA A 39 -0.14 7.35 8.48
C ALA A 39 -1.62 6.99 8.22
N MET A 40 -1.93 6.43 7.05
CA MET A 40 -3.29 5.98 6.73
C MET A 40 -3.78 4.86 7.67
N VAL A 41 -2.92 3.89 7.98
CA VAL A 41 -3.26 2.82 8.96
C VAL A 41 -3.46 3.40 10.35
N GLY A 42 -2.62 4.35 10.78
CA GLY A 42 -2.76 5.03 12.06
C GLY A 42 -4.09 5.78 12.20
N LEU A 43 -4.58 6.40 11.13
CA LEU A 43 -5.90 7.04 11.12
C LEU A 43 -7.04 6.04 11.24
N VAL A 44 -6.98 4.92 10.51
CA VAL A 44 -8.00 3.85 10.60
C VAL A 44 -8.02 3.23 11.99
N LEU A 45 -6.86 2.95 12.58
CA LEU A 45 -6.74 2.43 13.94
C LEU A 45 -7.24 3.43 14.98
N ASN A 46 -7.00 4.73 14.78
CA ASN A 46 -7.53 5.77 15.67
C ASN A 46 -9.05 5.77 15.67
N VAL A 47 -9.69 5.67 14.50
CA VAL A 47 -11.16 5.59 14.38
C VAL A 47 -11.70 4.29 14.98
N SER A 48 -11.08 3.14 14.68
CA SER A 48 -11.50 1.83 15.20
C SER A 48 -11.29 1.67 16.70
N GLY A 49 -10.33 2.38 17.28
CA GLY A 49 -10.03 2.36 18.70
C GLY A 49 -10.86 3.35 19.52
N ARG A 50 -11.74 4.14 18.90
CA ARG A 50 -12.69 4.99 19.64
C ARG A 50 -13.69 4.08 20.33
N PRO A 51 -13.74 4.06 21.67
CA PRO A 51 -14.75 3.33 22.41
C PRO A 51 -16.04 4.15 22.32
N GLU A 52 -16.94 3.73 21.44
CA GLU A 52 -18.38 3.89 21.64
C GLU A 52 -18.93 2.76 22.52
#